data_AF-H8X7E8-F1
#
_entry.id   AF-H8X7E8-F1
#
_cell.length_a   1.000
_cell.length_b   1.000
_cell.length_c   1.000
_cell.angle_alpha   90.00
_cell.angle_beta   90.00
_cell.angle_gamma   90.00
#
_symmetry.space_group_name_H-M   'P 1'
#
loop_
_entity.id
_entity.type
_entity.pdbx_description
1 polymer ?
#
loop_
_entity_poly.entity_id
_entity_poly.type
_entity_poly.pdbx_seq_one_letter_code
_entity_poly.pdbx_strand_id
1 'polypeptide(L)'
;MGNIMSVSFAPECTPAKNAYDDCFNKWYTEKFLKGKSIENECTEFWDTYITCINANLAKQGIKPMLDKAREDQPFSHEEIQESLKESGK
;
A
#
# COMPACT_ATOMS: atom_id res chain seq x y z
N MET A 1 -9.70 -17.23 -17.10
CA MET A 1 -8.98 -18.06 -16.10
C MET A 1 -8.83 -17.17 -14.88
N GLY A 2 -9.38 -17.63 -13.75
CA GLY A 2 -9.98 -16.79 -12.71
C GLY A 2 -9.07 -15.78 -12.02
N ASN A 3 -9.69 -14.70 -11.54
CA ASN A 3 -9.11 -13.72 -10.63
C ASN A 3 -8.61 -14.43 -9.36
N ILE A 4 -7.33 -14.78 -9.32
CA ILE A 4 -6.68 -15.23 -8.08
C ILE A 4 -6.13 -13.97 -7.41
N MET A 5 -6.81 -13.54 -6.34
CA MET A 5 -6.35 -12.43 -5.51
C MET A 5 -5.05 -12.83 -4.77
N SER A 6 -4.16 -11.86 -4.58
CA SER A 6 -2.88 -12.08 -3.90
C SER A 6 -3.10 -12.49 -2.44
N VAL A 7 -2.31 -13.44 -1.96
CA VAL A 7 -2.34 -13.88 -0.55
C VAL A 7 -1.43 -13.01 0.30
N SER A 8 -1.79 -12.83 1.58
CA SER A 8 -0.88 -12.24 2.55
C SER A 8 0.19 -13.25 2.98
N PHE A 9 1.37 -12.78 3.42
CA PHE A 9 2.38 -13.65 4.04
C PHE A 9 1.86 -14.34 5.31
N ALA A 10 0.91 -13.70 5.98
CA ALA A 10 0.14 -14.24 7.09
C ALA A 10 -1.24 -14.63 6.54
N PRO A 11 -1.53 -15.92 6.28
CA PRO A 11 -2.74 -16.37 5.59
C PRO A 11 -4.03 -15.85 6.23
N GLU A 12 -4.06 -15.72 7.55
CA GLU A 12 -5.18 -15.18 8.33
C GLU A 12 -5.50 -13.71 8.02
N CYS A 13 -4.53 -12.94 7.53
CA CYS A 13 -4.74 -11.55 7.11
C CYS A 13 -5.27 -11.43 5.67
N THR A 14 -5.35 -12.52 4.90
CA THR A 14 -5.75 -12.49 3.48
C THR A 14 -7.17 -11.93 3.26
N PRO A 15 -8.19 -12.28 4.06
CA PRO A 15 -9.53 -11.69 3.90
C PRO A 15 -9.52 -10.17 4.11
N ALA A 16 -8.82 -9.68 5.13
CA ALA A 16 -8.69 -8.24 5.41
C ALA A 16 -7.92 -7.51 4.30
N LYS A 17 -6.85 -8.14 3.79
CA LYS A 17 -6.10 -7.65 2.62
C LYS A 17 -7.01 -7.46 1.42
N ASN A 18 -7.78 -8.49 1.05
CA ASN A 18 -8.66 -8.42 -0.12
C ASN A 18 -9.71 -7.31 0.01
N ALA A 19 -10.32 -7.16 1.19
CA ALA A 19 -11.29 -6.09 1.45
C ALA A 19 -10.66 -4.69 1.32
N TYR A 20 -9.44 -4.51 1.85
CA TYR A 20 -8.70 -3.25 1.69
C TYR A 20 -8.30 -3.00 0.23
N ASP A 21 -7.73 -3.99 -0.46
CA ASP A 21 -7.30 -3.87 -1.85
C ASP A 21 -8.47 -3.54 -2.78
N ASP A 22 -9.64 -4.16 -2.59
CA ASP A 22 -10.85 -3.86 -3.36
C ASP A 22 -11.31 -2.41 -3.17
N CYS A 23 -11.29 -1.91 -1.92
CA CYS A 23 -11.59 -0.50 -1.62
C CYS A 23 -10.56 0.43 -2.27
N PHE A 24 -9.27 0.15 -2.07
CA PHE A 24 -8.17 0.96 -2.58
C PHE A 24 -8.17 1.02 -4.10
N ASN A 25 -8.34 -0.11 -4.79
CA ASN A 25 -8.35 -0.16 -6.26
C ASN A 25 -9.47 0.72 -6.85
N LYS A 26 -10.65 0.69 -6.23
CA LYS A 26 -11.76 1.56 -6.61
C LYS A 26 -11.45 3.03 -6.35
N TRP A 27 -11.00 3.37 -5.13
CA TRP A 27 -10.64 4.73 -4.77
C TRP A 27 -9.53 5.29 -5.67
N TYR A 28 -8.48 4.51 -5.92
CA TYR A 28 -7.33 4.90 -6.71
C TYR A 28 -7.74 5.25 -8.15
N THR A 29 -8.53 4.39 -8.78
CA THR A 29 -8.96 4.57 -10.19
C THR A 29 -10.09 5.58 -10.37
N GLU A 30 -11.04 5.67 -9.44
CA GLU A 30 -12.23 6.53 -9.58
C GLU A 30 -12.08 7.91 -8.95
N LYS A 31 -11.16 8.06 -7.99
CA LYS A 31 -10.99 9.29 -7.22
C LYS A 31 -9.60 9.88 -7.37
N PHE A 32 -8.56 9.16 -6.93
CA PHE A 32 -7.20 9.68 -6.86
C PHE A 32 -6.65 10.07 -8.24
N LEU A 33 -6.62 9.11 -9.19
CA LEU A 33 -6.14 9.37 -10.56
C LEU A 33 -6.98 10.39 -11.33
N LYS A 34 -8.22 10.63 -10.90
CA LYS A 34 -9.12 11.64 -11.50
C LYS A 34 -9.08 12.98 -10.77
N GLY A 35 -8.18 13.15 -9.80
CA GLY A 35 -8.02 14.39 -9.02
C GLY A 35 -9.24 14.75 -8.17
N LYS A 36 -10.09 13.77 -7.81
CA LYS A 36 -11.34 14.02 -7.06
C LYS A 36 -11.20 13.90 -5.56
N SER A 37 -10.19 13.19 -5.07
CA SER A 37 -9.95 12.96 -3.65
C SER A 37 -8.48 12.64 -3.42
N ILE A 38 -7.93 13.15 -2.32
CA ILE A 38 -6.62 12.78 -1.76
C ILE A 38 -6.76 12.16 -0.37
N GLU A 39 -8.00 12.03 0.13
CA GLU A 39 -8.31 11.53 1.46
C GLU A 39 -8.38 10.00 1.45
N ASN A 40 -8.00 9.37 2.57
CA ASN A 40 -8.08 7.92 2.71
C ASN A 40 -9.52 7.47 3.04
N GLU A 41 -10.28 7.17 1.99
CA GLU A 41 -11.66 6.67 2.08
C GLU A 41 -11.74 5.19 2.51
N CYS A 42 -10.60 4.51 2.66
CA CYS A 42 -10.51 3.07 2.99
C CYS A 42 -9.97 2.80 4.41
N THR A 43 -10.01 3.80 5.29
CA THR A 43 -9.38 3.75 6.61
C THR A 43 -9.84 2.57 7.47
N GLU A 44 -11.14 2.25 7.52
CA GLU A 44 -11.65 1.11 8.30
C GLU A 44 -11.07 -0.25 7.84
N PHE A 45 -11.02 -0.47 6.52
CA PHE A 45 -10.45 -1.68 5.95
C PHE A 45 -8.94 -1.72 6.14
N TRP A 46 -8.28 -0.57 6.00
CA TRP A 46 -6.85 -0.42 6.23
C TRP A 46 -6.48 -0.77 7.67
N ASP A 47 -7.16 -0.20 8.66
CA ASP A 47 -6.86 -0.40 10.08
C ASP A 47 -6.98 -1.88 10.47
N THR A 48 -7.99 -2.56 9.95
CA THR A 48 -8.18 -4.00 10.16
C THR A 48 -7.02 -4.80 9.54
N TYR A 49 -6.65 -4.50 8.30
CA TYR A 49 -5.58 -5.18 7.59
C TYR A 49 -4.21 -4.92 8.23
N ILE A 50 -3.85 -3.66 8.47
CA ILE A 50 -2.53 -3.28 8.96
C ILE A 50 -2.30 -3.74 10.40
N THR A 51 -3.35 -3.77 11.23
CA THR A 51 -3.28 -4.35 12.58
C THR A 51 -2.90 -5.84 12.51
N CYS A 52 -3.54 -6.61 11.63
CA CYS A 52 -3.24 -8.03 11.43
C CYS A 52 -1.79 -8.23 10.94
N ILE A 53 -1.36 -7.42 9.98
CA ILE A 53 0.00 -7.47 9.43
C ILE A 53 1.04 -7.14 10.49
N ASN A 54 0.87 -6.06 11.25
CA ASN A 54 1.84 -5.64 12.26
C ASN A 54 1.99 -6.67 13.39
N ALA A 55 0.89 -7.28 13.82
CA ALA A 55 0.91 -8.35 14.82
C ALA A 55 1.72 -9.57 14.36
N ASN A 56 1.70 -9.87 13.06
CA ASN A 56 2.44 -11.00 12.49
C ASN A 56 3.87 -10.63 12.05
N LEU A 57 4.12 -9.41 11.59
CA LEU A 57 5.47 -8.90 11.30
C LEU A 57 6.34 -8.89 12.56
N ALA A 58 5.77 -8.58 13.73
CA ALA A 58 6.48 -8.63 15.00
C ALA A 58 7.05 -10.03 15.33
N LYS A 59 6.45 -11.09 14.79
CA LYS A 59 6.90 -12.48 14.96
C LYS A 59 7.94 -12.90 13.91
N GLN A 60 8.16 -12.07 12.88
CA GLN A 60 9.05 -12.38 11.76
C GLN A 60 10.43 -11.76 12.00
N GLY A 61 11.48 -12.56 11.75
CA GLY A 61 12.88 -12.11 11.87
C GLY A 61 13.28 -11.00 10.89
N ILE A 62 12.47 -10.75 9.85
CA ILE A 62 12.73 -9.73 8.83
C ILE A 62 12.42 -8.31 9.30
N LYS A 63 11.67 -8.13 10.39
CA LYS A 63 11.17 -6.82 10.83
C LYS A 63 12.28 -5.74 10.95
N PRO A 64 13.45 -6.01 11.56
CA PRO A 64 14.50 -4.98 11.66
C PRO A 64 15.04 -4.51 10.30
N MET A 65 15.14 -5.43 9.33
CA MET A 65 15.59 -5.09 7.97
C MET A 65 14.51 -4.29 7.23
N LEU A 66 13.24 -4.66 7.41
CA LEU A 66 12.12 -3.92 6.85
C LEU A 66 12.02 -2.51 7.43
N ASP A 67 12.19 -2.34 8.74
CA ASP A 67 12.15 -1.03 9.38
C ASP A 67 13.27 -0.12 8.83
N LYS A 68 14.50 -0.63 8.74
CA LYS A 68 15.63 0.10 8.15
C LYS A 68 15.34 0.52 6.70
N ALA A 69 14.85 -0.40 5.88
CA ALA A 69 14.53 -0.10 4.49
C ALA A 69 13.41 0.95 4.32
N ARG A 70 12.54 1.13 5.32
CA ARG A 70 11.49 2.16 5.32
C ARG A 70 11.99 3.55 5.70
N GLU A 71 13.12 3.64 6.40
CA GLU A 71 13.78 4.91 6.73
C GLU A 71 14.58 5.46 5.55
N ASP A 72 15.09 4.56 4.70
CA ASP A 72 15.79 4.93 3.48
C ASP A 72 14.87 5.79 2.58
N GLN A 73 15.40 6.92 2.07
CA GLN A 73 14.74 7.76 1.06
C GLN A 73 15.37 7.43 -0.30
N PRO A 74 14.83 6.48 -1.08
CA PRO A 74 15.46 6.02 -2.31
C PRO A 74 15.40 7.05 -3.45
N PHE A 75 14.59 8.10 -3.29
CA PHE A 75 14.44 9.16 -4.29
C PHE A 75 14.78 10.51 -3.65
N SER A 76 15.68 11.24 -4.29
CA SER A 76 16.00 12.63 -3.96
C SER A 76 14.91 13.58 -4.46
N HIS A 77 14.85 14.78 -3.89
CA HIS A 77 13.93 15.81 -4.36
C HIS A 77 14.23 16.18 -5.82
N GLU A 78 15.50 16.20 -6.19
CA GLU A 78 15.98 16.49 -7.53
C GLU A 78 15.47 15.46 -8.55
N GLU A 79 15.59 14.17 -8.25
CA GLU A 79 15.10 13.07 -9.10
C GLU A 79 13.57 13.11 -9.25
N ILE A 80 12.84 13.41 -8.17
CA ILE A 80 11.38 13.58 -8.23
C ILE A 80 11.02 14.75 -9.14
N GLN A 81 11.68 15.90 -8.99
CA GLN A 81 11.41 17.08 -9.82
C GLN A 81 11.74 16.83 -11.30
N GLU A 82 12.77 16.05 -11.61
CA GLU A 82 13.09 15.64 -12.98
C GLU A 82 11.98 14.76 -13.57
N SER A 83 11.52 13.74 -12.84
CA SER A 83 10.43 12.84 -13.28
C SER A 83 9.11 13.58 -13.55
N LEU A 84 8.80 14.61 -12.75
CA LEU A 84 7.60 15.44 -12.94
C LEU A 84 7.68 16.31 -14.20
N LYS A 85 8.88 16.80 -14.53
CA LYS A 85 9.12 17.58 -15.76
C LYS A 85 8.98 16.71 -17.01
N GLU A 86 9.43 15.46 -16.96
CA GLU A 86 9.27 14.51 -18.06
C GLU A 86 7.82 14.04 -18.25
N SER A 87 7.09 13.81 -17.15
CA SER A 87 5.69 13.36 -17.20
C SER A 87 4.71 14.40 -17.77
N GLY A 88 5.12 15.66 -17.85
CA GLY A 88 4.34 16.76 -18.42
C GLY A 88 4.58 17.03 -19.91
N LYS A 89 5.46 16.25 -20.57
CA LYS A 89 5.77 16.34 -22.00
C LYS A 89 5.00 15.30 -22.80
#